data_AF-A0A7Z8PCL5-F1
#
_entry.id   AF-A0A7Z8PCL5-F1
#
_cell.length_a   1.000
_cell.length_b   1.000
_cell.length_c   1.000
_cell.angle_alpha   90.00
_cell.angle_beta   90.00
_cell.angle_gamma   90.00
#
_symmetry.space_group_name_H-M   'P 1'
#
loop_
_entity.id
_entity.type
_entity.pdbx_description
1 polymer ?
#
loop_
_entity_poly.entity_id
_entity_poly.type
_entity_poly.pdbx_seq_one_letter_code
_entity_poly.pdbx_strand_id
1 'polypeptide(L)' 'MTAPTSFDPPETEIVSAMRVCCDGGEGALGHPRVWLSISHDTGMVECPYCDKRFVHEDWSDEQAA' A
#
# COMPACT_ATOMS: atom_id res chain seq x y z
N MET A 1 -10.84 -25.12 -19.43
CA MET A 1 -10.38 -24.74 -18.08
C MET A 1 -9.00 -24.13 -18.25
N THR A 2 -8.67 -23.08 -17.49
CA THR A 2 -7.43 -22.28 -17.52
C THR A 2 -7.51 -20.98 -18.31
N ALA A 3 -7.76 -19.89 -17.56
CA ALA A 3 -7.18 -18.58 -17.83
C ALA A 3 -6.15 -18.36 -16.70
N PRO A 4 -4.91 -17.92 -16.97
CA PRO A 4 -4.00 -17.52 -15.92
C PRO A 4 -4.62 -16.33 -15.20
N THR A 5 -4.84 -16.50 -13.90
CA THR A 5 -5.19 -15.48 -12.93
C THR A 5 -4.12 -14.39 -12.98
N SER A 6 -4.29 -13.41 -13.87
CA SER A 6 -3.57 -12.14 -13.76
C SER A 6 -4.01 -11.54 -12.44
N PHE A 7 -3.11 -11.64 -11.47
CA PHE A 7 -3.09 -10.86 -10.25
C PHE A 7 -3.44 -9.42 -10.61
N ASP A 8 -4.66 -8.99 -10.32
CA ASP A 8 -4.95 -7.57 -10.21
C ASP A 8 -4.02 -7.07 -9.09
N PRO A 9 -3.12 -6.11 -9.35
CA PRO A 9 -2.19 -5.66 -8.33
C PRO A 9 -3.01 -5.19 -7.12
N PRO A 10 -2.63 -5.55 -5.89
CA PRO A 10 -3.25 -4.96 -4.71
C PRO A 10 -3.22 -3.44 -4.87
N GLU A 11 -4.24 -2.71 -4.42
CA GLU A 11 -4.24 -1.24 -4.41
C GLU A 11 -3.01 -0.76 -3.63
N THR A 12 -1.93 -0.51 -4.37
CA THR A 12 -0.61 -0.22 -3.85
C THR A 12 -0.30 1.21 -4.21
N GLU A 13 -0.18 2.07 -3.20
CA GLU A 13 0.16 3.47 -3.37
C GLU A 13 1.66 3.64 -3.15
N ILE A 14 2.34 4.14 -4.19
CA ILE A 14 3.77 4.42 -4.12
C ILE A 14 3.95 5.78 -3.45
N VAL A 15 4.75 5.81 -2.40
CA VAL A 15 5.02 7.01 -1.60
C VAL A 15 6.52 7.27 -1.51
N SER A 16 6.88 8.55 -1.50
CA SER A 16 8.27 9.01 -1.39
C SER A 16 8.72 9.24 0.05
N ALA A 17 7.78 9.16 0.99
CA ALA A 17 8.00 9.48 2.39
C ALA A 17 7.93 8.22 3.25
N MET A 18 8.85 8.11 4.21
CA MET A 18 8.85 7.01 5.18
C MET A 18 7.73 7.08 6.22
N ARG A 19 7.03 8.22 6.27
CA ARG A 19 5.87 8.44 7.12
C ARG A 19 4.70 8.85 6.23
N VAL A 20 3.66 8.04 6.24
CA VAL A 20 2.45 8.20 5.42
C VAL A 20 1.28 8.56 6.32
N CYS A 21 0.48 9.52 5.90
CA CYS A 21 -0.84 9.72 6.49
C CYS A 21 -1.87 8.97 5.66
N CYS A 22 -2.49 7.94 6.23
CA CYS A 22 -3.67 7.34 5.63
C CYS A 22 -4.90 8.06 6.19
N ASP A 23 -5.64 8.75 5.32
CA ASP A 23 -6.88 9.45 5.65
C ASP A 23 -8.12 8.60 5.33
N GLY A 24 -7.94 7.30 5.12
CA GLY A 24 -9.06 6.37 4.98
C GLY A 24 -9.69 6.28 3.58
N GLY A 25 -9.24 7.09 2.60
CA GLY A 25 -9.53 7.01 1.16
C GLY A 25 -10.97 6.66 0.73
N GLU A 26 -11.72 7.65 0.25
CA GLU A 26 -12.97 7.56 -0.56
C GLU A 26 -13.85 6.29 -0.35
N GLY A 27 -14.28 6.02 0.88
CA GLY A 27 -15.16 4.90 1.17
C GLY A 27 -15.93 5.06 2.48
N ALA A 28 -17.15 4.51 2.56
CA ALA A 28 -18.02 4.58 3.74
C ALA A 28 -17.46 3.86 4.99
N LEU A 29 -16.33 3.15 4.85
CA LEU A 29 -15.58 2.47 5.91
C LEU A 29 -14.22 3.14 6.21
N GLY A 30 -13.97 4.35 5.70
CA GLY A 30 -12.73 5.07 5.97
C GLY A 30 -12.53 5.36 7.47
N HIS A 31 -11.30 5.18 7.93
CA HIS A 31 -10.88 5.49 9.31
C HIS A 31 -10.36 6.93 9.42
N PRO A 32 -10.34 7.53 10.62
CA PRO A 32 -9.73 8.85 10.84
C PRO A 32 -8.24 8.83 10.46
N ARG A 33 -7.68 10.01 10.16
CA ARG A 33 -6.26 10.17 9.82
C ARG A 33 -5.35 9.45 10.81
N VAL A 34 -4.66 8.42 10.33
CA VAL A 34 -3.59 7.74 11.07
C VAL A 34 -2.27 7.94 10.36
N TRP A 35 -1.21 7.96 11.15
CA TRP A 35 0.15 8.04 10.66
C TRP A 35 0.78 6.66 10.73
N LEU A 36 1.14 6.13 9.56
CA LEU A 36 1.82 4.86 9.40
C LEU A 36 3.29 5.14 9.09
N SER A 37 4.18 4.36 9.68
CA SER A 37 5.62 4.44 9.39
C SER A 37 6.00 3.24 8.53
N ILE A 38 6.64 3.50 7.41
CA ILE A 38 7.20 2.47 6.55
C ILE A 38 8.44 1.91 7.23
N SER A 39 8.51 0.59 7.34
CA SER A 39 9.69 -0.08 7.87
C SER A 39 10.79 -0.05 6.83
N HIS A 40 12.00 0.42 7.20
CA HIS A 40 13.17 0.42 6.30
C HIS A 40 13.58 -0.98 5.81
N ASP A 41 13.21 -2.02 6.56
CA ASP A 41 13.58 -3.41 6.28
C ASP A 41 12.74 -4.05 5.16
N THR A 42 11.47 -3.64 5.06
CA THR A 42 10.48 -4.19 4.12
C THR A 42 10.01 -3.18 3.08
N GLY A 43 10.29 -1.88 3.29
CA GLY A 43 9.93 -0.80 2.38
C GLY A 43 8.43 -0.60 2.14
N MET A 44 7.57 -1.29 2.88
CA MET A 44 6.13 -1.22 2.75
C MET A 44 5.42 -1.14 4.12
N VAL A 45 4.22 -0.57 4.12
CA VAL A 45 3.32 -0.57 5.26
C VAL A 45 1.87 -0.69 4.78
N GLU A 46 1.07 -1.46 5.50
CA GLU A 46 -0.33 -1.69 5.18
C GLU A 46 -1.21 -0.98 6.19
N CYS A 47 -2.26 -0.31 5.70
CA CYS A 47 -3.26 0.25 6.61
C CYS A 47 -4.22 -0.86 7.06
N PRO A 48 -4.36 -1.15 8.37
CA PRO A 48 -5.19 -2.25 8.89
C PRO A 48 -6.70 -2.00 8.74
N TYR A 49 -7.11 -0.88 8.14
CA TYR A 49 -8.49 -0.46 8.03
C TYR A 49 -8.97 -0.35 6.58
N CYS A 50 -8.10 0.11 5.68
CA CYS A 50 -8.42 0.30 4.26
C CYS A 50 -7.81 -0.76 3.36
N ASP A 51 -7.02 -1.68 3.93
CA ASP A 51 -6.24 -2.69 3.20
C ASP A 51 -5.34 -2.12 2.09
N LYS A 52 -5.13 -0.80 2.08
CA LYS A 52 -4.22 -0.10 1.17
C LYS A 52 -2.79 -0.38 1.60
N ARG A 53 -1.98 -0.81 0.64
CA ARG A 53 -0.54 -1.03 0.84
C ARG A 53 0.20 0.20 0.35
N PHE A 54 0.99 0.80 1.23
CA PHE A 54 1.89 1.90 0.88
C PHE A 54 3.28 1.32 0.71
N VAL A 55 3.89 1.53 -0.46
CA VAL A 55 5.24 1.05 -0.75
C VAL A 55 6.11 2.25 -1.03
N HIS A 56 7.30 2.26 -0.47
CA HIS A 56 8.27 3.30 -0.75
C HIS A 56 8.72 3.19 -2.22
N GLU A 57 8.93 4.31 -2.90
CA GLU A 57 9.37 4.33 -4.31
C GLU A 57 10.62 3.47 -4.55
N ASP A 58 11.55 3.48 -3.59
CA ASP A 58 12.79 2.69 -3.58
C ASP A 58 12.54 1.16 -3.62
N TRP A 59 11.40 0.69 -3.11
CA TRP A 59 11.02 -0.73 -3.06
C TRP A 59 9.98 -1.14 -4.11
N SER A 60 9.45 -0.18 -4.87
CA SER A 60 8.40 -0.45 -5.87
C SER A 60 8.95 -1.08 -7.15
N ASP A 61 10.24 -0.87 -7.46
CA ASP A 61 10.91 -1.43 -8.65
C ASP A 61 11.12 -2.95 -8.55
N GLU A 62 11.37 -3.47 -7.34
CA GLU A 62 11.66 -4.90 -7.10
C GLU A 62 10.40 -5.79 -7.15
N GLN A 63 9.23 -5.22 -6.91
CA GLN A 63 7.96 -5.96 -6.77
C GLN A 63 7.21 -6.15 -8.10
N ALA A 64 7.79 -5.68 -9.22
CA ALA A 64 7.23 -5.79 -10.57
C ALA A 64 7.88 -6.88 -11.45
N ALA A 65 8.75 -7.72 -10.89
CA ALA A 65 9.46 -8.80 -11.61
C ALA A 65 8.76 -10.17 -11.53
#